data_AF-A0A259GNM2-F1
#
_entry.id   AF-A0A259GNM2-F1
#
_cell.length_a   1.000
_cell.length_b   1.000
_cell.length_c   1.000
_cell.angle_alpha   90.00
_cell.angle_beta   90.00
_cell.angle_gamma   90.00
#
_symmetry.space_group_name_H-M   'P 1'
#
loop_
_entity.id
_entity.type
_entity.pdbx_description
1 polymer ?
#
loop_
_entity_poly.entity_id
_entity_poly.type
_entity_poly.pdbx_seq_one_letter_code
_entity_poly.pdbx_strand_id
1 'polypeptide(L)'
;MSKYLTAALYKFVSLPDFKELQPPILKACLLNHIKGTLLLAEEGINGTIAGLPDDIHAVLHYLRTDPLFAGKFVDLEHKESYADEHPFYRMKVKLKKEIVTLGVPGVSPTKKVGTYVKPEDWNALISDPEVVLIDTRNDYEVDIGTFKGAIDPKTTTFREFPEYVAQHFDKNKHKKVAMFCTGGIRCEKASSFMLDQGFEEVYHLQGGILKYLETVPE
;
A
#
# COMPACT_ATOMS: atom_id res chain seq x y z
N MET A 1 1.96 -8.79 -27.96
CA MET A 1 2.20 -9.64 -26.78
C MET A 1 2.83 -8.76 -25.73
N SER A 2 2.21 -8.67 -24.57
CA SER A 2 2.73 -7.84 -23.48
C SER A 2 4.06 -8.39 -22.99
N LYS A 3 5.07 -7.53 -22.97
CA LYS A 3 6.48 -7.92 -22.84
C LYS A 3 7.04 -7.63 -21.45
N TYR A 4 6.51 -6.60 -20.79
CA TYR A 4 7.04 -6.12 -19.53
C TYR A 4 6.12 -6.51 -18.38
N LEU A 5 6.72 -7.08 -17.34
CA LEU A 5 6.07 -7.37 -16.07
C LEU A 5 6.28 -6.19 -15.14
N THR A 6 5.20 -5.67 -14.57
CA THR A 6 5.21 -4.65 -13.51
C THR A 6 4.84 -5.29 -12.19
N ALA A 7 5.73 -5.16 -11.20
CA ALA A 7 5.50 -5.59 -9.84
C ALA A 7 5.28 -4.38 -8.92
N ALA A 8 4.12 -4.32 -8.27
CA ALA A 8 3.83 -3.40 -7.17
C ALA A 8 3.98 -4.16 -5.84
N LEU A 9 4.76 -3.62 -4.91
CA LEU A 9 5.11 -4.29 -3.67
C LEU A 9 5.21 -3.30 -2.53
N TYR A 10 4.92 -3.75 -1.32
CA TYR A 10 5.24 -3.03 -0.12
C TYR A 10 5.33 -4.00 1.07
N LYS A 11 6.06 -3.60 2.11
CA LYS A 11 6.07 -4.29 3.39
C LYS A 11 6.44 -3.34 4.50
N PHE A 12 5.60 -3.27 5.52
CA PHE A 12 5.94 -2.61 6.78
C PHE A 12 6.78 -3.57 7.63
N VAL A 13 8.01 -3.17 7.93
CA VAL A 13 8.95 -3.92 8.77
C VAL A 13 10.02 -2.96 9.28
N SER A 14 10.52 -3.18 10.49
CA SER A 14 11.55 -2.33 11.07
C SER A 14 12.89 -2.48 10.31
N LEU A 15 13.37 -1.37 9.75
CA LEU A 15 14.61 -1.25 8.99
C LEU A 15 15.47 -0.09 9.53
N PRO A 16 16.04 -0.19 10.75
CA PRO A 16 16.88 0.88 11.30
C PRO A 16 18.05 1.24 10.36
N ASP A 17 18.58 0.25 9.66
CA ASP A 17 19.72 0.38 8.75
C ASP A 17 19.30 0.58 7.27
N PHE A 18 18.05 1.03 7.00
CA PHE A 18 17.51 1.13 5.63
C PHE A 18 18.37 1.96 4.67
N LYS A 19 19.16 2.91 5.18
CA LYS A 19 20.09 3.72 4.38
C LYS A 19 21.19 2.87 3.77
N GLU A 20 21.66 1.86 4.49
CA GLU A 20 22.71 0.93 4.04
C GLU A 20 22.16 -0.08 3.03
N LEU A 21 20.85 -0.36 3.06
CA LEU A 21 20.17 -1.24 2.11
C LEU A 21 19.97 -0.60 0.73
N GLN A 22 20.05 0.74 0.61
CA GLN A 22 19.73 1.43 -0.63
C GLN A 22 20.73 1.13 -1.77
N PRO A 23 22.07 1.21 -1.59
CA PRO A 23 23.02 0.84 -2.64
C PRO A 23 22.89 -0.61 -3.13
N PRO A 24 22.82 -1.66 -2.27
CA PRO A 24 22.72 -3.04 -2.75
C PRO A 24 21.40 -3.33 -3.46
N ILE A 25 20.25 -2.79 -2.98
CA ILE A 25 18.97 -2.91 -3.69
C ILE A 25 19.03 -2.25 -5.07
N LEU A 26 19.59 -1.04 -5.16
CA LEU A 26 19.74 -0.35 -6.44
C LEU A 26 20.63 -1.15 -7.40
N LYS A 27 21.75 -1.69 -6.91
CA LYS A 27 22.66 -2.53 -7.70
C LYS A 27 21.95 -3.77 -8.24
N ALA A 28 21.20 -4.49 -7.40
CA ALA A 28 20.43 -5.66 -7.82
C ALA A 28 19.40 -5.31 -8.92
N CYS A 29 18.70 -4.19 -8.79
CA CYS A 29 17.75 -3.72 -9.81
C CYS A 29 18.46 -3.39 -11.13
N LEU A 30 19.60 -2.70 -11.08
CA LEU A 30 20.34 -2.30 -12.29
C LEU A 30 20.95 -3.50 -13.03
N LEU A 31 21.46 -4.49 -12.29
CA LEU A 31 22.00 -5.73 -12.89
C LEU A 31 20.92 -6.54 -13.62
N ASN A 32 19.68 -6.47 -13.16
CA ASN A 32 18.52 -7.12 -13.79
C ASN A 32 17.73 -6.14 -14.67
N HIS A 33 18.34 -5.04 -15.16
CA HIS A 33 17.70 -4.11 -16.11
C HIS A 33 16.35 -3.51 -15.66
N ILE A 34 16.05 -3.55 -14.36
CA ILE A 34 14.77 -3.09 -13.81
C ILE A 34 14.71 -1.57 -13.84
N LYS A 35 13.53 -1.01 -14.13
CA LYS A 35 13.22 0.41 -13.95
C LYS A 35 11.98 0.59 -13.07
N GLY A 36 11.85 1.76 -12.46
CA GLY A 36 10.77 2.03 -11.53
C GLY A 36 11.25 2.81 -10.31
N THR A 37 10.49 2.76 -9.24
CA THR A 37 10.85 3.42 -7.98
C THR A 37 10.56 2.51 -6.80
N LEU A 38 11.58 2.30 -5.98
CA LEU A 38 11.45 1.77 -4.61
C LEU A 38 11.70 2.90 -3.61
N LEU A 39 10.91 2.92 -2.57
CA LEU A 39 11.00 3.81 -1.42
C LEU A 39 11.44 2.96 -0.23
N LEU A 40 12.46 3.42 0.48
CA LEU A 40 12.94 2.83 1.73
C LEU A 40 12.79 3.86 2.83
N ALA A 41 12.27 3.43 3.96
CA ALA A 41 12.25 4.18 5.20
C ALA A 41 12.52 3.21 6.36
N GLU A 42 12.71 3.76 7.56
CA GLU A 42 12.83 2.95 8.77
C GLU A 42 11.63 2.00 8.97
N GLU A 43 10.46 2.39 8.46
CA GLU A 43 9.22 1.61 8.55
C GLU A 43 9.03 0.55 7.44
N GLY A 44 9.96 0.42 6.48
CA GLY A 44 9.89 -0.66 5.49
C GLY A 44 10.24 -0.26 4.04
N ILE A 45 9.60 -0.95 3.09
CA ILE A 45 9.77 -0.78 1.64
C ILE A 45 8.41 -0.61 0.95
N ASN A 46 8.35 0.23 -0.09
CA ASN A 46 7.21 0.36 -1.00
C ASN A 46 7.70 0.70 -2.40
N GLY A 47 7.07 0.17 -3.45
CA GLY A 47 7.30 0.71 -4.77
C GLY A 47 6.66 -0.08 -5.90
N THR A 48 7.01 0.39 -7.09
CA THR A 48 6.59 -0.23 -8.34
C THR A 48 7.79 -0.29 -9.26
N ILE A 49 8.08 -1.50 -9.73
CA ILE A 49 9.21 -1.82 -10.61
C ILE A 49 8.71 -2.60 -11.81
N ALA A 50 9.38 -2.43 -12.96
CA ALA A 50 9.06 -3.15 -14.18
C ALA A 50 10.32 -3.56 -14.94
N GLY A 51 10.22 -4.67 -15.66
CA GLY A 51 11.29 -5.27 -16.45
C GLY A 51 10.78 -6.49 -17.21
N LEU A 52 11.69 -7.34 -17.69
CA LEU A 52 11.30 -8.65 -18.18
C LEU A 52 10.84 -9.54 -17.00
N PRO A 53 9.98 -10.55 -17.23
CA PRO A 53 9.49 -11.40 -16.14
C PRO A 53 10.61 -12.02 -15.29
N ASP A 54 11.60 -12.66 -15.93
CA ASP A 54 12.72 -13.30 -15.24
C ASP A 54 13.55 -12.29 -14.40
N ASP A 55 13.77 -11.09 -14.94
CA ASP A 55 14.48 -10.01 -14.26
C ASP A 55 13.72 -9.53 -13.00
N ILE A 56 12.40 -9.41 -13.09
CA ILE A 56 11.54 -9.02 -11.97
C ILE A 56 11.57 -10.10 -10.90
N HIS A 57 11.40 -11.36 -11.30
CA HIS A 57 11.42 -12.50 -10.38
C HIS A 57 12.79 -12.66 -9.71
N ALA A 58 13.89 -12.37 -10.41
CA ALA A 58 15.24 -12.35 -9.83
C ALA A 58 15.39 -11.28 -8.74
N VAL A 59 14.87 -10.05 -8.96
CA VAL A 59 14.91 -8.99 -7.94
C VAL A 59 14.01 -9.32 -6.75
N LEU A 60 12.81 -9.86 -6.99
CA LEU A 60 11.91 -10.28 -5.91
C LEU A 60 12.50 -11.44 -5.10
N HIS A 61 13.16 -12.40 -5.76
CA HIS A 61 13.88 -13.48 -5.09
C HIS A 61 15.01 -12.93 -4.23
N TYR A 62 15.85 -12.05 -4.78
CA TYR A 62 16.91 -11.36 -4.04
C TYR A 62 16.37 -10.67 -2.78
N LEU A 63 15.29 -9.90 -2.88
CA LEU A 63 14.67 -9.25 -1.73
C LEU A 63 14.24 -10.26 -0.65
N ARG A 64 13.68 -11.41 -1.04
CA ARG A 64 13.15 -12.41 -0.12
C ARG A 64 14.22 -13.28 0.54
N THR A 65 15.32 -13.57 -0.16
CA THR A 65 16.24 -14.64 0.24
C THR A 65 17.63 -14.16 0.65
N ASP A 66 18.06 -12.97 0.23
CA ASP A 66 19.41 -12.52 0.51
C ASP A 66 19.64 -12.32 2.02
N PRO A 67 20.71 -12.90 2.61
CA PRO A 67 21.00 -12.77 4.04
C PRO A 67 21.13 -11.33 4.53
N LEU A 68 21.46 -10.37 3.63
CA LEU A 68 21.48 -8.95 3.92
C LEU A 68 20.18 -8.46 4.59
N PHE A 69 19.04 -9.02 4.19
CA PHE A 69 17.74 -8.60 4.73
C PHE A 69 17.39 -9.29 6.05
N ALA A 70 18.18 -10.27 6.51
CA ALA A 70 17.93 -11.03 7.73
C ALA A 70 16.48 -11.54 7.84
N GLY A 71 15.93 -12.03 6.73
CA GLY A 71 14.56 -12.56 6.66
C GLY A 71 13.43 -11.51 6.72
N LYS A 72 13.73 -10.21 6.77
CA LYS A 72 12.72 -9.13 6.91
C LYS A 72 11.73 -9.05 5.75
N PHE A 73 12.04 -9.66 4.60
CA PHE A 73 11.23 -9.64 3.39
C PHE A 73 10.87 -11.05 2.90
N VAL A 74 11.02 -12.11 3.70
CA VAL A 74 10.77 -13.51 3.26
C VAL A 74 9.35 -13.73 2.73
N ASP A 75 8.38 -13.03 3.33
CA ASP A 75 6.95 -13.02 3.05
C ASP A 75 6.53 -11.70 2.37
N LEU A 76 7.45 -11.02 1.69
CA LEU A 76 7.11 -9.84 0.87
C LEU A 76 6.14 -10.26 -0.23
N GLU A 77 4.90 -9.79 -0.13
CA GLU A 77 3.89 -9.92 -1.17
C GLU A 77 4.11 -8.88 -2.27
N HIS A 78 3.73 -9.23 -3.50
CA HIS A 78 3.72 -8.33 -4.63
C HIS A 78 2.52 -8.64 -5.53
N LYS A 79 2.14 -7.66 -6.35
CA LYS A 79 1.11 -7.80 -7.39
C LYS A 79 1.73 -7.60 -8.75
N GLU A 80 1.27 -8.37 -9.71
CA GLU A 80 1.80 -8.39 -11.06
C GLU A 80 0.77 -7.85 -12.06
N SER A 81 1.26 -7.11 -13.05
CA SER A 81 0.49 -6.69 -14.21
C SER A 81 1.39 -6.61 -15.43
N TYR A 82 0.84 -6.88 -16.61
CA TYR A 82 1.59 -6.89 -17.86
C TYR A 82 1.37 -5.60 -18.66
N ALA A 83 2.42 -5.15 -19.34
CA ALA A 83 2.38 -3.99 -20.23
C ALA A 83 3.11 -4.30 -21.55
N ASP A 84 2.63 -3.69 -22.64
CA ASP A 84 3.25 -3.79 -23.96
C ASP A 84 4.54 -2.94 -24.04
N GLU A 85 4.54 -1.80 -23.36
CA GLU A 85 5.67 -0.88 -23.29
C GLU A 85 6.24 -0.79 -21.87
N HIS A 86 7.49 -0.33 -21.76
CA HIS A 86 8.12 -0.17 -20.46
C HIS A 86 7.54 1.07 -19.74
N PRO A 87 6.87 0.94 -18.58
CA PRO A 87 6.13 2.05 -17.96
C PRO A 87 7.03 3.09 -17.25
N PHE A 88 8.34 2.86 -17.18
CA PHE A 88 9.27 3.69 -16.41
C PHE A 88 10.52 4.00 -17.22
N TYR A 89 11.02 5.22 -17.06
CA TYR A 89 12.22 5.69 -17.79
C TYR A 89 13.54 5.23 -17.17
N ARG A 90 13.61 5.09 -15.83
CA ARG A 90 14.83 4.76 -15.08
C ARG A 90 14.53 4.15 -13.72
N MET A 91 15.51 3.47 -13.13
CA MET A 91 15.43 2.98 -11.77
C MET A 91 15.74 4.07 -10.74
N LYS A 92 15.03 4.05 -9.61
CA LYS A 92 15.31 4.89 -8.43
C LYS A 92 15.07 4.09 -7.15
N VAL A 93 16.00 4.14 -6.21
CA VAL A 93 15.77 3.71 -4.82
C VAL A 93 15.91 4.95 -3.94
N LYS A 94 14.80 5.41 -3.36
CA LYS A 94 14.73 6.68 -2.63
C LYS A 94 14.61 6.43 -1.13
N LEU A 95 15.46 7.10 -0.36
CA LEU A 95 15.32 7.19 1.09
C LEU A 95 14.21 8.19 1.44
N LYS A 96 13.31 7.81 2.33
CA LYS A 96 12.18 8.61 2.79
C LYS A 96 12.04 8.52 4.30
N LYS A 97 11.26 9.45 4.86
CA LYS A 97 10.78 9.36 6.26
C LYS A 97 9.70 8.30 6.40
N GLU A 98 8.86 8.18 5.37
CA GLU A 98 7.73 7.26 5.31
C GLU A 98 7.65 6.66 3.90
N ILE A 99 7.35 5.36 3.80
CA ILE A 99 7.14 4.65 2.53
C ILE A 99 5.77 4.96 1.90
N VAL A 100 4.84 5.44 2.72
CA VAL A 100 3.60 6.12 2.32
C VAL A 100 3.37 7.25 3.32
N THR A 101 3.31 8.49 2.85
CA THR A 101 3.38 9.63 3.77
C THR A 101 2.01 10.04 4.30
N LEU A 102 1.73 9.66 5.55
CA LEU A 102 0.58 10.15 6.32
C LEU A 102 0.96 11.43 7.08
N GLY A 103 2.22 11.57 7.51
CA GLY A 103 2.71 12.76 8.20
C GLY A 103 2.39 12.85 9.70
N VAL A 104 1.88 11.78 10.29
CA VAL A 104 1.60 11.69 11.73
C VAL A 104 2.69 10.85 12.43
N PRO A 105 3.50 11.43 13.32
CA PRO A 105 4.52 10.69 14.06
C PRO A 105 3.92 9.56 14.91
N GLY A 106 4.63 8.43 15.01
CA GLY A 106 4.27 7.32 15.90
C GLY A 106 3.27 6.30 15.33
N VAL A 107 2.55 6.65 14.26
CA VAL A 107 1.64 5.72 13.56
C VAL A 107 2.45 4.61 12.91
N SER A 108 2.15 3.36 13.28
CA SER A 108 2.93 2.20 12.85
C SER A 108 2.04 0.97 12.63
N PRO A 109 1.84 0.53 11.36
CA PRO A 109 1.07 -0.68 11.04
C PRO A 109 1.62 -1.96 11.67
N THR A 110 2.92 -1.99 11.97
CA THR A 110 3.55 -3.13 12.68
C THR A 110 3.19 -3.24 14.16
N LYS A 111 2.67 -2.16 14.78
CA LYS A 111 2.27 -2.12 16.20
C LYS A 111 0.77 -2.30 16.37
N LYS A 112 -0.01 -1.62 15.54
CA LYS A 112 -1.47 -1.59 15.60
C LYS A 112 -2.00 -1.34 14.20
N VAL A 113 -2.91 -2.16 13.71
CA VAL A 113 -3.53 -2.04 12.39
C VAL A 113 -4.97 -2.50 12.46
N GLY A 114 -5.82 -1.98 11.57
CA GLY A 114 -7.22 -2.40 11.47
C GLY A 114 -7.36 -3.86 11.05
N THR A 115 -8.59 -4.35 11.18
CA THR A 115 -8.97 -5.70 10.77
C THR A 115 -8.91 -5.82 9.25
N TYR A 116 -8.08 -6.75 8.76
CA TYR A 116 -8.05 -7.11 7.35
C TYR A 116 -9.33 -7.82 6.96
N VAL A 117 -9.97 -7.33 5.91
CA VAL A 117 -11.17 -7.94 5.34
C VAL A 117 -10.80 -8.49 3.98
N LYS A 118 -11.03 -9.79 3.79
CA LYS A 118 -10.75 -10.44 2.51
C LYS A 118 -11.70 -9.88 1.44
N PRO A 119 -11.27 -9.83 0.18
CA PRO A 119 -12.13 -9.39 -0.92
C PRO A 119 -13.50 -10.06 -0.97
N GLU A 120 -13.56 -11.36 -0.71
CA GLU A 120 -14.79 -12.15 -0.80
C GLU A 120 -15.82 -11.75 0.28
N ASP A 121 -15.32 -11.26 1.42
CA ASP A 121 -16.13 -10.79 2.55
C ASP A 121 -16.44 -9.28 2.47
N TRP A 122 -15.77 -8.55 1.57
CA TRP A 122 -15.81 -7.09 1.50
C TRP A 122 -17.21 -6.55 1.22
N ASN A 123 -17.91 -7.13 0.25
CA ASN A 123 -19.24 -6.69 -0.15
C ASN A 123 -20.26 -6.82 0.99
N ALA A 124 -20.17 -7.90 1.77
CA ALA A 124 -21.03 -8.09 2.93
C ALA A 124 -20.81 -7.00 3.97
N LEU A 125 -19.54 -6.68 4.28
CA LEU A 125 -19.20 -5.62 5.23
C LEU A 125 -19.72 -4.25 4.77
N ILE A 126 -19.43 -3.85 3.53
CA ILE A 126 -19.79 -2.50 3.05
C ILE A 126 -21.29 -2.35 2.75
N SER A 127 -22.06 -3.43 2.81
CA SER A 127 -23.52 -3.40 2.71
C SER A 127 -24.21 -3.10 4.04
N ASP A 128 -23.50 -3.21 5.17
CA ASP A 128 -24.01 -2.82 6.49
C ASP A 128 -24.20 -1.29 6.54
N PRO A 129 -25.43 -0.78 6.74
CA PRO A 129 -25.68 0.67 6.79
C PRO A 129 -25.01 1.39 7.96
N GLU A 130 -24.54 0.66 8.99
CA GLU A 130 -23.75 1.23 10.09
C GLU A 130 -22.27 1.44 9.73
N VAL A 131 -21.79 0.85 8.63
CA VAL A 131 -20.40 0.95 8.20
C VAL A 131 -20.19 2.24 7.42
N VAL A 132 -19.30 3.08 7.94
CA VAL A 132 -18.78 4.23 7.19
C VAL A 132 -17.69 3.74 6.25
N LEU A 133 -17.98 3.76 4.95
CA LEU A 133 -17.02 3.42 3.92
C LEU A 133 -16.25 4.66 3.46
N ILE A 134 -14.91 4.63 3.56
CA ILE A 134 -14.05 5.77 3.18
C ILE A 134 -13.05 5.33 2.10
N ASP A 135 -13.03 6.08 1.01
CA ASP A 135 -11.97 5.96 0.00
C ASP A 135 -10.73 6.74 0.48
N THR A 136 -9.63 6.04 0.76
CA THR A 136 -8.41 6.70 1.27
C THR A 136 -7.48 7.19 0.14
N ARG A 137 -7.99 7.17 -1.10
CA ARG A 137 -7.25 7.61 -2.28
C ARG A 137 -7.33 9.12 -2.49
N ASN A 138 -6.52 9.62 -3.41
CA ASN A 138 -6.59 11.03 -3.78
C ASN A 138 -7.77 11.27 -4.74
N ASP A 139 -8.26 12.51 -4.78
CA ASP A 139 -9.37 12.98 -5.61
C ASP A 139 -9.38 12.42 -7.05
N TYR A 140 -8.27 12.52 -7.78
CA TYR A 140 -8.18 12.06 -9.17
C TYR A 140 -8.38 10.55 -9.33
N GLU A 141 -8.09 9.74 -8.30
CA GLU A 141 -8.31 8.29 -8.32
C GLU A 141 -9.78 7.95 -8.05
N VAL A 142 -10.46 8.76 -7.24
CA VAL A 142 -11.88 8.60 -6.91
C VAL A 142 -12.74 8.97 -8.12
N ASP A 143 -12.38 10.03 -8.84
CA ASP A 143 -13.09 10.50 -10.04
C ASP A 143 -13.13 9.46 -11.17
N ILE A 144 -12.16 8.54 -11.22
CA ILE A 144 -12.15 7.43 -12.19
C ILE A 144 -13.20 6.35 -11.82
N GLY A 145 -13.49 6.18 -10.53
CA GLY A 145 -14.41 5.17 -10.03
C GLY A 145 -14.10 4.80 -8.59
N THR A 146 -15.14 4.46 -7.82
CA THR A 146 -15.05 4.10 -6.40
C THR A 146 -16.15 3.10 -6.02
N PHE A 147 -16.07 2.51 -4.83
CA PHE A 147 -17.13 1.64 -4.31
C PHE A 147 -18.41 2.45 -4.06
N LYS A 148 -19.56 1.85 -4.38
CA LYS A 148 -20.86 2.49 -4.16
C LYS A 148 -21.04 2.85 -2.68
N GLY A 149 -21.41 4.10 -2.41
CA GLY A 149 -21.62 4.60 -1.05
C GLY A 149 -20.34 5.01 -0.31
N ALA A 150 -19.16 4.90 -0.95
CA ALA A 150 -17.92 5.38 -0.35
C ALA A 150 -17.90 6.91 -0.24
N ILE A 151 -17.44 7.39 0.91
CA ILE A 151 -17.15 8.79 1.15
C ILE A 151 -15.81 9.11 0.48
N ASP A 152 -15.82 10.18 -0.31
CA ASP A 152 -14.62 10.78 -0.91
C ASP A 152 -14.12 11.92 -0.02
N PRO A 153 -12.93 11.80 0.60
CA PRO A 153 -12.31 12.87 1.38
C PRO A 153 -11.93 14.12 0.58
N LYS A 154 -11.92 14.05 -0.74
CA LYS A 154 -11.44 15.11 -1.65
C LYS A 154 -10.02 15.56 -1.34
N THR A 155 -9.19 14.65 -0.83
CA THR A 155 -7.79 14.92 -0.51
C THR A 155 -6.95 14.92 -1.77
N THR A 156 -6.12 15.94 -1.96
CA THR A 156 -5.14 15.98 -3.07
C THR A 156 -3.88 15.19 -2.73
N THR A 157 -3.59 15.05 -1.43
CA THR A 157 -2.50 14.22 -0.91
C THR A 157 -2.95 13.44 0.33
N PHE A 158 -2.42 12.21 0.49
CA PHE A 158 -2.73 11.37 1.65
C PHE A 158 -2.36 12.00 3.02
N ARG A 159 -1.51 13.03 3.05
CA ARG A 159 -1.18 13.77 4.28
C ARG A 159 -2.33 14.60 4.82
N GLU A 160 -3.34 14.87 4.01
CA GLU A 160 -4.56 15.60 4.41
C GLU A 160 -5.56 14.69 5.13
N PHE A 161 -5.41 13.37 5.03
CA PHE A 161 -6.34 12.41 5.62
C PHE A 161 -6.53 12.56 7.14
N PRO A 162 -5.48 12.76 7.96
CA PRO A 162 -5.64 12.99 9.41
C PRO A 162 -6.53 14.20 9.73
N GLU A 163 -6.32 15.31 9.03
CA GLU A 163 -7.10 16.54 9.24
C GLU A 163 -8.55 16.33 8.80
N TYR A 164 -8.76 15.67 7.65
CA TYR A 164 -10.09 15.31 7.18
C TYR A 164 -10.86 14.49 8.23
N VAL A 165 -10.21 13.47 8.80
CA VAL A 165 -10.82 12.64 9.84
C VAL A 165 -11.22 13.46 11.07
N ALA A 166 -10.32 14.32 11.55
CA ALA A 166 -10.57 15.14 12.74
C ALA A 166 -11.75 16.09 12.55
N GLN A 167 -11.98 16.58 11.34
CA GLN A 167 -13.06 17.53 11.02
C GLN A 167 -14.41 16.85 10.76
N HIS A 168 -14.42 15.62 10.23
CA HIS A 168 -15.64 15.00 9.69
C HIS A 168 -16.14 13.78 10.48
N PHE A 169 -15.28 13.10 11.24
CA PHE A 169 -15.66 11.88 11.93
C PHE A 169 -15.53 11.98 13.45
N ASP A 170 -16.63 11.63 14.12
CA ASP A 170 -16.69 11.43 15.57
C ASP A 170 -16.67 9.93 15.89
N LYS A 171 -15.68 9.47 16.66
CA LYS A 171 -15.52 8.07 17.06
C LYS A 171 -16.69 7.49 17.86
N ASN A 172 -17.47 8.32 18.56
CA ASN A 172 -18.62 7.85 19.33
C ASN A 172 -19.85 7.61 18.44
N LYS A 173 -19.89 8.26 17.27
CA LYS A 173 -20.98 8.14 16.28
C LYS A 173 -20.64 7.13 15.19
N HIS A 174 -19.40 7.14 14.72
CA HIS A 174 -18.93 6.29 13.62
C HIS A 174 -18.12 5.13 14.17
N LYS A 175 -18.83 4.14 14.72
CA LYS A 175 -18.19 3.01 15.42
C LYS A 175 -17.49 2.05 14.47
N LYS A 176 -18.11 1.80 13.30
CA LYS A 176 -17.60 0.92 12.24
C LYS A 176 -17.12 1.76 11.07
N VAL A 177 -15.84 1.64 10.74
CA VAL A 177 -15.22 2.33 9.60
C VAL A 177 -14.52 1.31 8.72
N ALA A 178 -14.88 1.26 7.44
CA ALA A 178 -14.20 0.45 6.44
C ALA A 178 -13.45 1.36 5.46
N MET A 179 -12.18 1.02 5.19
CA MET A 179 -11.31 1.79 4.30
C MET A 179 -10.73 0.95 3.18
N PHE A 180 -10.55 1.56 2.02
CA PHE A 180 -9.87 0.93 0.90
C PHE A 180 -9.00 1.93 0.15
N CYS A 181 -8.07 1.38 -0.62
CA CYS A 181 -7.27 2.10 -1.61
C CYS A 181 -6.86 1.13 -2.72
N THR A 182 -6.03 1.57 -3.65
CA THR A 182 -5.56 0.78 -4.79
C THR A 182 -4.87 -0.51 -4.35
N GLY A 183 -3.89 -0.39 -3.45
CA GLY A 183 -2.92 -1.44 -3.15
C GLY A 183 -2.97 -2.04 -1.76
N GLY A 184 -3.61 -1.36 -0.79
CA GLY A 184 -3.64 -1.71 0.64
C GLY A 184 -2.81 -0.78 1.52
N ILE A 185 -1.62 -0.36 1.06
CA ILE A 185 -0.62 0.36 1.89
C ILE A 185 -1.13 1.63 2.61
N ARG A 186 -2.00 2.43 1.97
CA ARG A 186 -2.59 3.63 2.60
C ARG A 186 -3.53 3.23 3.74
N CYS A 187 -4.32 2.18 3.55
CA CYS A 187 -5.29 1.71 4.54
C CYS A 187 -4.63 1.10 5.76
N GLU A 188 -3.45 0.49 5.61
CA GLU A 188 -2.66 0.07 6.76
C GLU A 188 -2.32 1.26 7.66
N LYS A 189 -1.76 2.36 7.11
CA LYS A 189 -1.50 3.57 7.90
C LYS A 189 -2.76 4.27 8.40
N ALA A 190 -3.76 4.41 7.54
CA ALA A 190 -5.01 5.08 7.89
C ALA A 190 -5.72 4.32 9.02
N SER A 191 -5.74 2.99 8.97
CA SER A 191 -6.37 2.19 10.02
C SER A 191 -5.62 2.23 11.34
N SER A 192 -4.28 2.16 11.33
CA SER A 192 -3.45 2.41 12.51
C SER A 192 -3.79 3.76 13.15
N PHE A 193 -3.83 4.81 12.32
CA PHE A 193 -4.17 6.16 12.77
C PHE A 193 -5.57 6.26 13.37
N MET A 194 -6.59 5.73 12.70
CA MET A 194 -7.98 5.73 13.20
C MET A 194 -8.08 5.01 14.55
N LEU A 195 -7.43 3.86 14.68
CA LEU A 195 -7.37 3.14 15.95
C LEU A 195 -6.65 3.94 17.05
N ASP A 196 -5.63 4.72 16.73
CA ASP A 196 -4.94 5.59 17.68
C ASP A 196 -5.78 6.80 18.10
N GLN A 197 -6.69 7.28 17.23
CA GLN A 197 -7.69 8.29 17.58
C GLN A 197 -8.83 7.73 18.47
N GLY A 198 -8.92 6.41 18.58
CA GLY A 198 -9.88 5.71 19.43
C GLY A 198 -11.15 5.28 18.72
N PHE A 199 -11.15 5.12 17.39
CA PHE A 199 -12.21 4.41 16.69
C PHE A 199 -12.17 2.93 17.09
N GLU A 200 -13.35 2.33 17.30
CA GLU A 200 -13.49 0.98 17.86
C GLU A 200 -13.29 -0.11 16.79
N GLU A 201 -14.09 -0.07 15.72
CA GLU A 201 -14.11 -1.10 14.70
C GLU A 201 -13.60 -0.54 13.37
N VAL A 202 -12.29 -0.70 13.14
CA VAL A 202 -11.62 -0.20 11.94
C VAL A 202 -11.23 -1.35 11.03
N TYR A 203 -11.80 -1.38 9.83
CA TYR A 203 -11.59 -2.40 8.82
C TYR A 203 -10.88 -1.84 7.59
N HIS A 204 -10.18 -2.71 6.87
CA HIS A 204 -9.60 -2.35 5.59
C HIS A 204 -9.51 -3.51 4.61
N LEU A 205 -9.70 -3.19 3.34
CA LEU A 205 -9.69 -4.18 2.25
C LEU A 205 -8.29 -4.76 2.06
N GLN A 206 -8.14 -6.05 2.36
CA GLN A 206 -6.89 -6.77 2.22
C GLN A 206 -6.47 -6.80 0.75
N GLY A 207 -5.30 -6.25 0.45
CA GLY A 207 -4.81 -6.12 -0.93
C GLY A 207 -5.54 -5.05 -1.76
N GLY A 208 -6.41 -4.23 -1.17
CA GLY A 208 -7.05 -3.11 -1.87
C GLY A 208 -7.89 -3.49 -3.09
N ILE A 209 -8.26 -2.48 -3.88
CA ILE A 209 -9.14 -2.60 -5.06
C ILE A 209 -8.58 -3.61 -6.07
N LEU A 210 -7.26 -3.64 -6.29
CA LEU A 210 -6.68 -4.53 -7.29
C LEU A 210 -6.91 -6.01 -6.95
N LYS A 211 -6.76 -6.40 -5.67
CA LYS A 211 -7.03 -7.78 -5.25
C LYS A 211 -8.52 -8.09 -5.31
N TYR A 212 -9.37 -7.10 -5.00
CA TYR A 212 -10.81 -7.26 -5.12
C TYR A 212 -11.26 -7.54 -6.55
N LEU A 213 -10.78 -6.78 -7.53
CA LEU A 213 -11.13 -6.99 -8.94
C LEU A 213 -10.57 -8.30 -9.51
N GLU A 214 -9.51 -8.84 -8.90
CA GLU A 214 -8.93 -10.14 -9.29
C GLU A 214 -9.77 -11.32 -8.77
N THR A 215 -10.34 -11.22 -7.56
CA THR A 215 -10.98 -12.36 -6.90
C THR A 215 -12.51 -12.31 -6.87
N VAL A 216 -13.11 -11.12 -6.96
CA VAL A 216 -14.56 -10.94 -6.92
C VAL A 216 -15.08 -10.75 -8.34
N PRO A 217 -15.95 -11.64 -8.84
CA PRO A 217 -16.54 -11.51 -10.16
C PRO A 217 -17.49 -10.30 -10.25
N GLU A 218 -17.63 -9.75 -11.47
CA GLU A 218 -18.61 -8.70 -11.79
C GLU A 218 -20.06 -9.14 -11.60
#